data_AF-A0A4Q0RTE0-F1
#
_entry.id   AF-A0A4Q0RTE0-F1
#
_cell.length_a   1.000
_cell.length_b   1.000
_cell.length_c   1.000
_cell.angle_alpha   90.00
_cell.angle_beta   90.00
_cell.angle_gamma   90.00
#
_symmetry.space_group_name_H-M   'P 1'
#
loop_
_entity.id
_entity.type
_entity.pdbx_description
1 polymer ?
#
loop_
_entity_poly.entity_id
_entity_poly.type
_entity_poly.pdbx_seq_one_letter_code
_entity_poly.pdbx_strand_id
1 'polypeptide(L)'
;MSFSSAHAVSECPATGVMSDWGVNSTGYFGVASGGSCLFPLRMQGSATSSSIATKPSHGTLKKLNVSTYVYTAKAGYKGPDTFAVSFTGKGPTGHGTSVITMNATVQ
;
A
#
# COMPACT_ATOMS: atom_id res chain seq x y z
N MET A 1 26.86 23.21 4.38
CA MET A 1 26.85 21.88 3.73
C MET A 1 25.42 21.61 3.31
N SER A 2 25.12 21.73 2.02
CA SER A 2 23.80 21.47 1.48
C SER A 2 23.48 19.99 1.60
N PHE A 3 22.52 19.63 2.44
CA PHE A 3 21.87 18.33 2.31
C PHE A 3 20.96 18.43 1.10
N SER A 4 21.42 17.90 -0.04
CA SER A 4 20.53 17.54 -1.13
C SER A 4 19.44 16.66 -0.54
N SER A 5 18.25 17.22 -0.36
CA SER A 5 17.06 16.46 0.01
C SER A 5 16.81 15.47 -1.12
N ALA A 6 17.35 14.27 -0.99
CA ALA A 6 16.72 13.11 -1.60
C ALA A 6 15.27 13.19 -1.11
N HIS A 7 14.33 13.40 -2.02
CA HIS A 7 12.90 13.36 -1.71
C HIS A 7 12.63 11.95 -1.18
N ALA A 8 12.77 11.76 0.12
CA ALA A 8 12.26 10.60 0.81
C ALA A 8 10.78 10.60 0.48
N VAL A 9 10.34 9.61 -0.29
CA VAL A 9 8.91 9.40 -0.52
C VAL A 9 8.29 9.34 0.88
N SER A 10 7.44 10.31 1.21
CA SER A 10 6.89 10.42 2.54
C SER A 10 6.19 9.11 2.89
N GLU A 11 6.58 8.51 4.02
CA GLU A 11 5.82 7.40 4.56
C GLU A 11 4.45 7.91 4.96
N CYS A 12 3.38 7.34 4.40
CA CYS A 12 2.05 7.65 4.88
C CYS A 12 1.54 6.49 5.73
N PRO A 13 0.91 6.79 6.87
CA PRO A 13 0.28 5.76 7.68
C PRO A 13 -0.90 5.17 6.91
N ALA A 14 -0.77 3.91 6.49
CA ALA A 14 -1.89 3.11 6.05
C ALA A 14 -2.62 2.54 7.29
N THR A 15 -3.93 2.71 7.35
CA THR A 15 -4.80 2.15 8.40
C THR A 15 -5.64 1.00 7.85
N GLY A 16 -6.21 0.16 8.74
CA GLY A 16 -7.15 -0.91 8.34
C GLY A 16 -6.50 -2.18 7.76
N VAL A 17 -5.20 -2.37 7.96
CA VAL A 17 -4.49 -3.55 7.43
C VAL A 17 -4.74 -4.79 8.29
N MET A 18 -4.73 -5.97 7.65
CA MET A 18 -5.21 -7.26 8.14
C MET A 18 -4.81 -7.66 9.58
N SER A 19 -5.73 -8.32 10.28
CA SER A 19 -5.48 -8.97 11.59
C SER A 19 -4.97 -10.41 11.45
N ASP A 20 -5.44 -11.16 10.44
CA ASP A 20 -5.13 -12.58 10.23
C ASP A 20 -4.93 -12.92 8.74
N TRP A 21 -4.20 -14.01 8.47
CA TRP A 21 -3.94 -14.52 7.12
C TRP A 21 -5.09 -15.38 6.58
N GLY A 22 -5.32 -15.33 5.26
CA GLY A 22 -6.43 -16.01 4.59
C GLY A 22 -7.74 -15.22 4.60
N VAL A 23 -7.74 -14.02 5.20
CA VAL A 23 -8.89 -13.10 5.25
C VAL A 23 -8.58 -11.88 4.40
N ASN A 24 -9.54 -11.47 3.56
CA ASN A 24 -9.43 -10.23 2.79
C ASN A 24 -9.66 -9.01 3.70
N SER A 25 -9.06 -7.88 3.39
CA SER A 25 -9.19 -6.67 4.22
C SER A 25 -9.15 -5.40 3.36
N THR A 26 -9.47 -4.27 3.99
CA THR A 26 -9.47 -2.97 3.32
C THR A 26 -8.61 -1.99 4.08
N GLY A 27 -7.60 -1.44 3.41
CA GLY A 27 -6.73 -0.41 3.96
C GLY A 27 -7.04 0.98 3.41
N TYR A 28 -6.64 2.02 4.13
CA TYR A 28 -6.87 3.42 3.76
C TYR A 28 -5.61 4.26 3.99
N PHE A 29 -5.36 5.23 3.10
CA PHE A 29 -4.34 6.25 3.31
C PHE A 29 -4.68 7.54 2.55
N GLY A 30 -4.09 8.65 2.98
CA GLY A 30 -4.17 9.94 2.29
C GLY A 30 -2.87 10.28 1.57
N VAL A 31 -2.97 10.98 0.44
CA VAL A 31 -1.81 11.44 -0.34
C VAL A 31 -2.15 12.72 -1.08
N ALA A 32 -1.20 13.65 -1.17
CA ALA A 32 -1.39 14.86 -1.96
C ALA A 32 -1.45 14.55 -3.46
N SER A 33 -2.20 15.33 -4.22
CA SER A 33 -2.21 15.28 -5.68
C SER A 33 -0.80 15.44 -6.26
N GLY A 34 -0.38 14.54 -7.15
CA GLY A 34 0.99 14.47 -7.67
C GLY A 34 2.04 13.98 -6.66
N GLY A 35 1.64 13.73 -5.42
CA GLY A 35 2.50 13.21 -4.36
C GLY A 35 2.77 11.72 -4.52
N SER A 36 3.87 11.28 -3.92
CA SER A 36 4.20 9.87 -3.75
C SER A 36 4.14 9.49 -2.28
N CYS A 37 3.63 8.30 -2.02
CA CYS A 37 3.38 7.76 -0.70
C CYS A 37 3.98 6.37 -0.60
N LEU A 38 4.92 6.18 0.32
CA LEU A 38 5.47 4.87 0.66
C LEU A 38 4.63 4.31 1.81
N PHE A 39 4.10 3.10 1.66
CA PHE A 39 3.32 2.47 2.71
C PHE A 39 3.81 1.05 2.98
N PRO A 40 4.44 0.79 4.14
CA PRO A 40 4.75 -0.56 4.58
C PRO A 40 3.51 -1.21 5.18
N LEU A 41 3.10 -2.35 4.62
CA LEU A 41 2.00 -3.14 5.17
C LEU A 41 2.53 -4.00 6.31
N ARG A 42 2.11 -3.67 7.53
CA ARG A 42 2.45 -4.42 8.74
C ARG A 42 1.37 -5.48 8.95
N MET A 43 1.76 -6.75 8.80
CA MET A 43 0.90 -7.93 9.03
C MET A 43 1.49 -8.73 10.18
N GLN A 44 0.66 -9.35 11.01
CA GLN A 44 1.17 -10.26 12.04
C GLN A 44 1.75 -11.52 11.39
N GLY A 45 2.93 -11.94 11.85
CA GLY A 45 3.67 -13.06 11.26
C GLY A 45 4.52 -12.63 10.06
N SER A 46 4.52 -13.44 9.00
CA SER A 46 5.42 -13.28 7.85
C SER A 46 4.71 -13.44 6.52
N ALA A 47 4.93 -12.47 5.64
CA ALA A 47 4.56 -12.55 4.22
C ALA A 47 5.68 -13.25 3.44
N THR A 48 5.32 -14.24 2.62
CA THR A 48 6.26 -14.98 1.76
C THR A 48 6.26 -14.43 0.34
N SER A 49 5.10 -14.02 -0.16
CA SER A 49 4.96 -13.45 -1.50
C SER A 49 3.83 -12.44 -1.56
N SER A 50 3.86 -11.64 -2.63
CA SER A 50 2.81 -10.67 -2.90
C SER A 50 2.78 -10.25 -4.36
N SER A 51 1.63 -9.78 -4.83
CA SER A 51 1.44 -9.30 -6.20
C SER A 51 0.39 -8.19 -6.26
N ILE A 52 0.52 -7.31 -7.24
CA ILE A 52 -0.50 -6.29 -7.51
C ILE A 52 -1.64 -6.98 -8.26
N ALA A 53 -2.79 -7.15 -7.61
CA ALA A 53 -3.96 -7.82 -8.19
C ALA A 53 -4.78 -6.86 -9.07
N THR A 54 -4.90 -5.60 -8.66
CA THR A 54 -5.58 -4.55 -9.42
C THR A 54 -4.76 -3.27 -9.32
N LYS A 55 -4.53 -2.59 -10.45
CA LYS A 55 -3.81 -1.31 -10.47
C LYS A 55 -4.75 -0.14 -10.18
N PRO A 56 -4.24 0.96 -9.58
CA PRO A 56 -5.02 2.19 -9.43
C PRO A 56 -5.42 2.80 -10.77
N SER A 57 -6.53 3.54 -10.79
CA SER A 57 -7.03 4.26 -11.96
C SER A 57 -6.51 5.70 -12.05
N HIS A 58 -6.20 6.30 -10.90
CA HIS A 58 -5.80 7.70 -10.78
C HIS A 58 -4.41 7.90 -10.19
N GLY A 59 -3.56 6.89 -10.31
CA GLY A 59 -2.18 6.91 -9.88
C GLY A 59 -1.40 5.73 -10.44
N THR A 60 -0.24 5.48 -9.85
CA THR A 60 0.58 4.30 -10.14
C THR A 60 0.95 3.62 -8.84
N LEU A 61 1.09 2.29 -8.90
CA LEU A 61 1.52 1.49 -7.75
C LEU A 61 2.76 0.69 -8.14
N LYS A 62 3.84 0.89 -7.37
CA LYS A 62 5.11 0.18 -7.53
C LYS A 62 5.36 -0.68 -6.31
N LYS A 63 5.61 -1.97 -6.53
CA LYS A 63 6.11 -2.88 -5.50
C LYS A 63 7.61 -2.65 -5.30
N LEU A 64 8.03 -2.36 -4.07
CA LEU A 64 9.46 -2.24 -3.71
C LEU A 64 10.00 -3.56 -3.15
N ASN A 65 9.24 -4.22 -2.29
CA ASN A 65 9.56 -5.54 -1.75
C ASN A 65 8.24 -6.29 -1.46
N VAL A 66 8.30 -7.42 -0.74
CA VAL A 66 7.11 -8.22 -0.45
C VAL A 66 6.00 -7.40 0.25
N SER A 67 6.30 -6.55 1.23
CA SER A 67 5.29 -5.81 2.02
C SER A 67 5.33 -4.30 1.87
N THR A 68 6.24 -3.75 1.06
CA THR A 68 6.39 -2.30 0.88
C THR A 68 6.08 -1.90 -0.55
N TYR A 69 5.22 -0.89 -0.68
CA TYR A 69 4.76 -0.35 -1.94
C TYR A 69 4.88 1.18 -1.95
N VAL A 70 4.99 1.74 -3.14
CA VAL A 70 4.91 3.18 -3.39
C VAL A 70 3.71 3.44 -4.30
N TYR A 71 2.79 4.25 -3.81
CA TYR A 71 1.71 4.83 -4.62
C TYR A 71 2.09 6.25 -5.03
N THR A 72 1.92 6.58 -6.31
CA THR A 72 2.09 7.95 -6.81
C THR A 72 0.79 8.42 -7.43
N ALA A 73 0.19 9.45 -6.85
CA ALA A 73 -1.05 10.03 -7.35
C ALA A 73 -0.81 10.75 -8.70
N LYS A 74 -1.79 10.69 -9.59
CA LYS A 74 -1.78 11.53 -10.80
C LYS A 74 -1.87 13.00 -10.40
N ALA A 75 -0.96 13.83 -10.89
CA ALA A 75 -0.99 15.26 -10.65
C ALA A 75 -2.30 15.88 -11.15
N GLY A 76 -2.89 16.77 -10.34
CA GLY A 76 -4.17 17.43 -10.62
C GLY A 76 -5.41 16.59 -10.33
N TYR A 77 -5.26 15.29 -10.06
CA TYR A 77 -6.39 14.48 -9.60
C TYR A 77 -6.68 14.73 -8.12
N LYS A 78 -7.96 14.78 -7.76
CA LYS A 78 -8.46 14.81 -6.39
C LYS A 78 -9.66 13.88 -6.30
N GLY A 79 -9.71 13.06 -5.26
CA GLY A 79 -10.76 12.05 -5.10
C GLY A 79 -10.22 10.68 -4.70
N PRO A 80 -11.10 9.67 -4.63
CA PRO A 80 -10.73 8.32 -4.23
C PRO A 80 -10.06 7.55 -5.36
N ASP A 81 -9.04 6.76 -5.02
CA ASP A 81 -8.42 5.80 -5.95
C ASP A 81 -8.29 4.45 -5.24
N THR A 82 -8.65 3.37 -5.95
CA THR A 82 -8.74 2.04 -5.36
C THR A 82 -7.88 1.06 -6.14
N PHE A 83 -7.14 0.24 -5.41
CA PHE A 83 -6.32 -0.83 -5.98
C PHE A 83 -6.27 -2.02 -5.02
N ALA A 84 -5.82 -3.18 -5.50
CA ALA A 84 -5.79 -4.40 -4.69
C ALA A 84 -4.42 -5.07 -4.76
N VAL A 85 -3.95 -5.57 -3.62
CA VAL A 85 -2.69 -6.30 -3.49
C VAL A 85 -2.95 -7.64 -2.84
N SER A 86 -2.49 -8.71 -3.46
CA SER A 86 -2.57 -10.07 -2.93
C SER A 86 -1.29 -10.39 -2.15
N PHE A 87 -1.45 -11.03 -1.00
CA PHE A 87 -0.37 -11.46 -0.11
C PHE A 87 -0.56 -12.94 0.23
N THR A 88 0.54 -13.69 0.23
CA THR A 88 0.55 -15.06 0.76
C THR A 88 1.54 -15.15 1.91
N GLY A 89 1.13 -15.76 3.01
CA GLY A 89 1.94 -15.82 4.22
C GLY A 89 1.29 -16.61 5.33
N LYS A 90 1.83 -16.43 6.54
CA LYS A 90 1.38 -17.10 7.76
C LYS A 90 1.52 -16.20 8.98
N GLY A 91 0.56 -16.31 9.87
CA GLY A 91 0.50 -15.61 11.14
C GLY A 91 0.28 -16.60 12.29
N PRO A 92 0.06 -16.08 13.51
CA PRO A 92 -0.07 -16.91 14.71
C PRO A 92 -1.28 -17.87 14.68
N THR A 93 -2.34 -17.47 13.98
CA THR A 93 -3.69 -18.07 14.00
C THR A 93 -4.11 -18.63 12.65
N GLY A 94 -3.35 -18.37 11.58
CA GLY A 94 -3.77 -18.67 10.22
C GLY A 94 -2.66 -18.57 9.18
N HIS A 95 -2.94 -19.06 7.99
CA HIS A 95 -2.05 -19.00 6.83
C HIS A 95 -2.89 -18.96 5.55
N GLY A 96 -2.27 -18.54 4.45
CA GLY A 96 -2.90 -18.55 3.14
C GLY A 96 -2.75 -17.23 2.41
N THR A 97 -3.64 -17.04 1.44
CA THR A 97 -3.64 -15.86 0.57
C THR A 97 -4.75 -14.90 1.00
N SER A 98 -4.39 -13.63 1.11
CA SER A 98 -5.28 -12.53 1.45
C SER A 98 -5.18 -11.43 0.41
N VAL A 99 -6.32 -10.84 0.07
CA VAL A 99 -6.38 -9.67 -0.80
C VAL A 99 -6.67 -8.45 0.05
N ILE A 100 -5.78 -7.47 -0.01
CA ILE A 100 -5.96 -6.16 0.61
C ILE A 100 -6.41 -5.17 -0.46
N THR A 101 -7.62 -4.64 -0.32
CA THR A 101 -8.13 -3.53 -1.11
C THR A 101 -7.68 -2.23 -0.46
N MET A 102 -6.87 -1.43 -1.15
CA MET A 102 -6.40 -0.14 -0.66
C MET A 102 -7.23 0.98 -1.28
N ASN A 103 -7.75 1.86 -0.43
CA ASN A 103 -8.47 3.07 -0.80
C ASN A 103 -7.61 4.30 -0.47
N ALA A 104 -7.02 4.88 -1.49
CA ALA A 104 -6.28 6.14 -1.40
C ALA A 104 -7.26 7.31 -1.50
N THR A 105 -7.11 8.31 -0.63
CA THR A 105 -7.79 9.61 -0.80
C THR A 105 -6.76 10.62 -1.28
N VAL A 106 -6.92 11.09 -2.52
CA VAL A 106 -6.04 12.08 -3.14
C VAL A 106 -6.58 13.49 -2.90
N GLN A 107 -5.76 14.37 -2.32
CA GLN A 107 -6.15 15.72 -1.89
C GLN A 107 -5.38 16.85 -2.57
#